data_AF-D8IC93-F1
#
_entry.id   AF-D8IC93-F1
#
_cell.length_a   1.000
_cell.length_b   1.000
_cell.length_c   1.000
_cell.angle_alpha   90.00
_cell.angle_beta   90.00
_cell.angle_gamma   90.00
#
_symmetry.space_group_name_H-M   'P 1'
#
loop_
_entity.id
_entity.type
_entity.pdbx_description
1 polymer ?
#
loop_
_entity_poly.entity_id
_entity_poly.type
_entity_poly.pdbx_seq_one_letter_code
_entity_poly.pdbx_strand_id
1 'polypeptide(L)'
;MYIKKVFLSLIVLSIFFVSCSNTKTTNSSDSLAYLQGGEGEWVLKVDDFTINQTNFNKDYKVFLNSMKAQGATPEQIAMIESDNRYKQNYAEDLINQILLLKKAETDKFFETEEAKSTIDATIRNIKAQYYYQKLIEQAASNVPAPTPEQAKAFFDQAKDQLQLAQYGITEYNTQTAPYIADIYKRVYAEQNVQREIIDLKDKAVIERNNAVLGEPTIVPPTTMPNTQGQVTNNLLPRATN
;
A
#
# COMPACT_ATOMS: atom_id res chain seq x y z
N MET A 1 17.56 34.68 -0.85
CA MET A 1 16.78 34.54 0.39
C MET A 1 16.00 33.23 0.28
N TYR A 2 16.35 32.29 1.16
CA TYR A 2 15.79 30.95 1.39
C TYR A 2 15.57 29.99 0.22
N ILE A 3 16.66 29.31 -0.15
CA ILE A 3 16.64 27.91 -0.59
C ILE A 3 15.92 27.10 0.50
N LYS A 4 14.64 26.79 0.30
CA LYS A 4 13.95 25.82 1.15
C LYS A 4 14.56 24.46 0.83
N LYS A 5 15.44 24.02 1.74
CA LYS A 5 15.91 22.66 1.87
C LYS A 5 14.70 21.74 1.74
N VAL A 6 14.58 21.06 0.61
CA VAL A 6 13.75 19.86 0.51
C VAL A 6 14.45 18.87 1.40
N PHE A 7 14.00 18.80 2.65
CA PHE A 7 14.28 17.67 3.52
C PHE A 7 13.65 16.46 2.82
N LEU A 8 14.44 15.82 1.98
CA LEU A 8 14.23 14.43 1.59
C LEU A 8 14.48 13.64 2.87
N SER A 9 13.50 13.63 3.77
CA SER A 9 13.44 12.66 4.83
C SER A 9 13.42 11.32 4.12
N LEU A 10 14.55 10.61 4.18
CA LEU A 10 14.63 9.17 4.03
C LEU A 10 13.58 8.60 4.98
N ILE A 11 12.35 8.46 4.51
CA ILE A 11 11.42 7.55 5.14
C ILE A 11 11.95 6.19 4.72
N VAL A 12 12.77 5.63 5.60
CA VAL A 12 12.96 4.19 5.71
C VAL A 12 11.58 3.63 6.06
N LEU A 13 10.70 3.54 5.05
CA LEU A 13 9.50 2.73 5.15
C LEU A 13 9.81 1.46 4.39
N SER A 14 9.92 0.41 5.18
CA SER A 14 9.91 -0.99 4.82
C SER A 14 8.71 -1.33 3.92
N ILE A 15 8.81 -1.00 2.64
CA ILE A 15 7.93 -1.56 1.61
C ILE A 15 8.60 -2.84 1.11
N PHE A 16 8.49 -3.91 1.92
CA PHE A 16 8.84 -5.24 1.47
C PHE A 16 7.76 -5.74 0.52
N PHE A 17 8.04 -5.74 -0.77
CA PHE A 17 7.19 -6.38 -1.76
C PHE A 17 7.51 -7.88 -1.81
N VAL A 18 6.50 -8.70 -1.50
CA VAL A 18 6.57 -10.15 -1.67
C VAL A 18 6.17 -10.48 -3.10
N SER A 19 7.14 -10.89 -3.92
CA SER A 19 6.85 -11.67 -5.12
C SER A 19 6.35 -13.06 -4.70
N CYS A 20 5.23 -13.51 -5.28
CA CYS A 20 4.74 -14.87 -5.03
C CYS A 20 5.61 -15.89 -5.78
N SER A 21 6.38 -16.70 -5.05
CA SER A 21 6.80 -18.03 -5.52
C SER A 21 5.98 -19.09 -4.75
N ASN A 22 5.36 -20.00 -5.50
CA ASN A 22 4.70 -21.18 -4.95
C ASN A 22 5.72 -22.31 -4.94
N THR A 23 6.39 -22.54 -3.80
CA THR A 23 6.94 -23.85 -3.44
C THR A 23 7.31 -23.88 -1.96
N LYS A 24 6.94 -24.97 -1.28
CA LYS A 24 7.42 -25.28 0.08
C LYS A 24 8.95 -25.37 0.07
N THR A 25 9.53 -24.96 1.21
CA THR A 25 10.97 -24.76 1.54
C THR A 25 11.65 -23.63 0.78
N THR A 26 11.86 -22.48 1.42
CA THR A 26 12.73 -21.45 0.83
C THR A 26 13.53 -20.68 1.89
N ASN A 27 14.84 -20.65 1.67
CA ASN A 27 15.78 -19.70 2.29
C ASN A 27 15.31 -18.26 1.96
N SER A 28 15.69 -17.26 2.76
CA SER A 28 15.26 -15.86 2.54
C SER A 28 15.70 -15.26 1.20
N SER A 29 16.65 -15.89 0.50
CA SER A 29 17.05 -15.60 -0.89
C SER A 29 15.90 -15.64 -1.91
N ASP A 30 14.75 -16.21 -1.55
CA ASP A 30 13.51 -16.20 -2.34
C ASP A 30 12.96 -14.78 -2.56
N SER A 31 13.20 -13.87 -1.60
CA SER A 31 12.74 -12.48 -1.67
C SER A 31 13.38 -11.68 -2.81
N LEU A 32 14.58 -12.06 -3.26
CA LEU A 32 15.30 -11.41 -4.37
C LEU A 32 15.22 -12.20 -5.67
N ALA A 33 14.72 -13.44 -5.65
CA ALA A 33 14.77 -14.35 -6.79
C ALA A 33 14.10 -13.76 -8.05
N TYR A 34 13.06 -12.95 -7.89
CA TYR A 34 12.36 -12.30 -9.01
C TYR A 34 13.19 -11.25 -9.74
N LEU A 35 14.27 -10.74 -9.13
CA LEU A 35 15.18 -9.76 -9.74
C LEU A 35 16.28 -10.42 -10.56
N GLN A 36 16.67 -11.65 -10.21
CA GLN A 36 17.79 -12.36 -10.84
C GLN A 36 17.53 -12.62 -12.33
N GLY A 37 18.50 -12.27 -13.17
CA GLY A 37 18.47 -12.46 -14.62
C GLY A 37 17.57 -11.44 -15.34
N GLY A 38 16.84 -11.93 -16.34
CA GLY A 38 16.02 -11.12 -17.26
C GLY A 38 16.66 -10.96 -18.64
N GLU A 39 15.93 -10.32 -19.55
CA GLU A 39 16.40 -10.01 -20.90
C GLU A 39 17.13 -8.65 -20.95
N GLY A 40 17.96 -8.46 -21.99
CA GLY A 40 18.73 -7.23 -22.22
C GLY A 40 20.09 -7.19 -21.52
N GLU A 41 20.74 -6.03 -21.55
CA GLU A 41 22.02 -5.82 -20.90
C GLU A 41 21.92 -5.94 -19.38
N TRP A 42 23.03 -6.29 -18.74
CA TRP A 42 23.12 -6.27 -17.28
C TRP A 42 23.04 -4.81 -16.78
N VAL A 43 22.28 -4.60 -15.72
CA VAL A 43 22.18 -3.30 -15.03
C VAL A 43 22.96 -3.33 -13.72
N LEU A 44 22.89 -4.45 -12.98
CA LEU A 44 23.59 -4.64 -11.72
C LEU A 44 24.20 -6.04 -11.63
N LYS A 45 25.39 -6.13 -11.04
CA LYS A 45 26.05 -7.38 -10.66
C LYS A 45 26.61 -7.25 -9.24
N VAL A 46 26.21 -8.14 -8.35
CA VAL A 46 26.66 -8.23 -6.94
C VAL A 46 27.03 -9.68 -6.64
N ASP A 47 28.32 -9.99 -6.72
CA ASP A 47 28.86 -11.36 -6.75
C ASP A 47 28.23 -12.21 -7.87
N ASP A 48 27.54 -13.29 -7.51
CA ASP A 48 26.78 -14.22 -8.35
C ASP A 48 25.36 -13.72 -8.70
N PHE A 49 24.94 -12.58 -8.13
CA PHE A 49 23.64 -11.99 -8.37
C PHE A 49 23.70 -11.00 -9.53
N THR A 50 22.93 -11.21 -10.60
CA THR A 50 22.89 -10.33 -11.78
C THR A 50 21.46 -9.92 -12.07
N ILE A 51 21.22 -8.62 -12.24
CA ILE A 51 19.91 -8.05 -12.65
C ILE A 51 20.07 -7.47 -14.04
N ASN A 52 19.26 -7.93 -15.00
CA ASN A 52 19.21 -7.38 -16.36
C ASN A 52 18.10 -6.33 -16.52
N GLN A 53 18.18 -5.56 -17.61
CA GLN A 53 17.31 -4.43 -17.92
C GLN A 53 15.82 -4.71 -17.70
N THR A 54 15.31 -5.85 -18.18
CA THR A 54 13.89 -6.16 -18.06
C THR A 54 13.42 -6.25 -16.61
N ASN A 55 14.16 -6.97 -15.77
CA ASN A 55 13.81 -7.14 -14.35
C ASN A 55 14.02 -5.84 -13.56
N PHE A 56 15.13 -5.14 -13.79
CA PHE A 56 15.38 -3.85 -13.17
C PHE A 56 14.27 -2.84 -13.50
N ASN A 57 13.87 -2.73 -14.76
CA ASN A 57 12.82 -1.79 -15.17
C ASN A 57 11.44 -2.18 -14.62
N LYS A 58 11.14 -3.48 -14.53
CA LYS A 58 9.90 -3.96 -13.90
C LYS A 58 9.84 -3.56 -12.43
N ASP A 59 10.93 -3.75 -11.72
CA ASP A 59 11.03 -3.42 -10.31
C ASP A 59 11.05 -1.90 -10.05
N TYR A 60 11.78 -1.15 -10.87
CA TYR A 60 11.75 0.33 -10.83
C TYR A 60 10.33 0.89 -11.07
N LYS A 61 9.53 0.25 -11.92
CA LYS A 61 8.10 0.62 -12.07
C LYS A 61 7.30 0.37 -10.80
N VAL A 62 7.60 -0.67 -10.02
CA VAL A 62 6.96 -0.91 -8.71
C VAL A 62 7.32 0.24 -7.76
N PHE A 63 8.58 0.64 -7.70
CA PHE A 63 9.01 1.82 -6.94
C PHE A 63 8.24 3.09 -7.34
N LEU A 64 8.13 3.38 -8.64
CA LEU A 64 7.37 4.55 -9.13
C LEU A 64 5.88 4.48 -8.79
N ASN A 65 5.28 3.29 -8.89
CA ASN A 65 3.89 3.09 -8.49
C ASN A 65 3.67 3.28 -6.98
N SER A 66 4.67 2.94 -6.15
CA SER A 66 4.62 3.21 -4.71
C SER A 66 4.61 4.72 -4.42
N MET A 67 5.31 5.53 -5.22
CA MET A 67 5.29 6.99 -5.09
C MET A 67 3.92 7.56 -5.49
N LYS A 68 3.31 7.03 -6.56
CA LYS A 68 1.93 7.39 -6.94
C LYS A 68 0.94 7.10 -5.83
N ALA A 69 1.05 5.92 -5.21
CA ALA A 69 0.20 5.53 -4.09
C ALA A 69 0.37 6.45 -2.86
N GLN A 70 1.54 7.09 -2.73
CA GLN A 70 1.83 8.09 -1.70
C GLN A 70 1.44 9.52 -2.09
N GLY A 71 0.79 9.72 -3.25
CA GLY A 71 0.29 11.01 -3.70
C GLY A 71 1.19 11.79 -4.65
N ALA A 72 2.23 11.17 -5.22
CA ALA A 72 3.03 11.81 -6.26
C ALA A 72 2.21 12.05 -7.54
N THR A 73 2.30 13.26 -8.10
CA THR A 73 1.56 13.63 -9.32
C THR A 73 2.18 13.01 -10.58
N PRO A 74 1.42 12.90 -11.70
CA PRO A 74 1.96 12.41 -12.96
C PRO A 74 3.21 13.17 -13.44
N GLU A 75 3.26 14.48 -13.23
CA GLU A 75 4.40 15.33 -13.60
C GLU A 75 5.63 15.03 -12.75
N GLN A 76 5.43 14.79 -11.44
CA GLN A 76 6.52 14.40 -10.53
C GLN A 76 7.07 13.02 -10.91
N ILE A 77 6.21 12.07 -11.27
CA ILE A 77 6.64 10.75 -11.75
C ILE A 77 7.42 10.88 -13.06
N ALA A 78 6.92 11.65 -14.02
CA ALA A 78 7.59 11.85 -15.30
C ALA A 78 8.98 12.50 -15.13
N MET A 79 9.11 13.45 -14.19
CA MET A 79 10.39 14.05 -13.80
C MET A 79 11.36 13.00 -13.23
N ILE A 80 10.88 12.10 -12.37
CA ILE A 80 11.70 11.03 -11.78
C ILE A 80 12.10 9.98 -12.84
N GLU A 81 11.20 9.63 -13.75
CA GLU A 81 11.46 8.66 -14.82
C GLU A 81 12.51 9.16 -15.83
N SER A 82 12.53 10.47 -16.09
CA SER A 82 13.42 11.12 -17.06
C SER A 82 14.80 11.45 -16.51
N ASP A 83 14.96 11.53 -15.18
CA ASP A 83 16.24 11.85 -14.55
C ASP A 83 16.98 10.57 -14.11
N ASN A 84 18.10 10.30 -14.80
CA ASN A 84 18.94 9.13 -14.54
C ASN A 84 19.45 9.04 -13.09
N ARG A 85 19.52 10.15 -12.34
CA ARG A 85 19.95 10.14 -10.95
C ARG A 85 19.03 9.28 -10.07
N TYR A 86 17.72 9.28 -10.31
CA TYR A 86 16.80 8.45 -9.53
C TYR A 86 16.98 6.96 -9.80
N LYS A 87 17.28 6.59 -11.06
CA LYS A 87 17.62 5.20 -11.41
C LYS A 87 18.92 4.75 -10.75
N GLN A 88 19.94 5.62 -10.71
CA GLN A 88 21.19 5.34 -10.01
C GLN A 88 20.98 5.21 -8.49
N ASN A 89 20.22 6.11 -7.86
CA ASN A 89 19.90 6.01 -6.44
C ASN A 89 19.12 4.71 -6.13
N TYR A 90 18.14 4.37 -6.96
CA TYR A 90 17.41 3.11 -6.83
C TYR A 90 18.31 1.88 -6.95
N ALA A 91 19.28 1.93 -7.88
CA ALA A 91 20.27 0.87 -8.05
C ALA A 91 21.16 0.71 -6.81
N GLU A 92 21.62 1.81 -6.19
CA GLU A 92 22.36 1.79 -4.92
C GLU A 92 21.51 1.21 -3.77
N ASP A 93 20.23 1.57 -3.68
CA ASP A 93 19.32 1.00 -2.70
C ASP A 93 19.16 -0.52 -2.88
N LEU A 94 19.08 -1.01 -4.12
CA LEU A 94 19.05 -2.44 -4.41
C LEU A 94 20.35 -3.14 -4.03
N ILE A 95 21.52 -2.55 -4.30
CA ILE A 95 22.82 -3.10 -3.89
C ILE A 95 22.85 -3.27 -2.37
N ASN A 96 22.46 -2.23 -1.62
CA ASN A 96 22.42 -2.27 -0.16
C ASN A 96 21.48 -3.38 0.35
N GLN A 97 20.29 -3.53 -0.24
CA GLN A 97 19.35 -4.59 0.12
C GLN A 97 19.94 -5.98 -0.14
N ILE A 98 20.57 -6.21 -1.30
CA ILE A 98 21.20 -7.49 -1.64
C ILE A 98 22.28 -7.84 -0.62
N LEU A 99 23.16 -6.90 -0.29
CA LEU A 99 24.26 -7.13 0.65
C LEU A 99 23.75 -7.38 2.08
N LEU A 100 22.75 -6.63 2.55
CA LEU A 100 22.14 -6.82 3.86
C LEU A 100 21.42 -8.17 3.98
N LEU A 101 20.70 -8.59 2.94
CA LEU A 101 20.02 -9.89 2.91
C LEU A 101 21.03 -11.04 2.89
N LYS A 102 22.10 -10.95 2.08
CA LYS A 102 23.21 -11.93 2.11
C LYS A 102 23.86 -12.03 3.50
N LYS A 103 24.06 -10.90 4.17
CA LYS A 103 24.57 -10.88 5.55
C LYS A 103 23.60 -11.53 6.54
N ALA A 104 22.31 -11.18 6.48
CA ALA A 104 21.30 -11.74 7.37
C ALA A 104 21.16 -13.26 7.23
N GLU A 105 21.34 -13.81 6.02
CA GLU A 105 21.42 -15.25 5.77
C GLU A 105 22.66 -15.88 6.42
N THR A 106 23.81 -15.24 6.27
CA THR A 106 25.06 -15.70 6.89
C THR A 106 24.96 -15.70 8.42
N ASP A 107 24.29 -14.69 8.97
CA ASP A 107 24.02 -14.55 10.41
C ASP A 107 22.88 -15.47 10.89
N LYS A 108 22.22 -16.21 9.98
CA LYS A 108 21.03 -17.04 10.25
C LYS A 108 19.91 -16.26 10.95
N PHE A 109 19.83 -14.95 10.71
CA PHE A 109 18.89 -14.05 11.38
C PHE A 109 17.43 -14.50 11.16
N PHE A 110 17.11 -14.94 9.95
CA PHE A 110 15.78 -15.42 9.58
C PHE A 110 15.44 -16.81 10.14
N GLU A 111 16.39 -17.53 10.74
CA GLU A 111 16.12 -18.79 11.45
C GLU A 111 15.61 -18.55 12.88
N THR A 112 15.72 -17.32 13.42
CA THR A 112 15.23 -16.98 14.75
C THR A 112 13.70 -16.96 14.82
N GLU A 113 13.13 -17.37 15.95
CA GLU A 113 11.67 -17.39 16.15
C GLU A 113 11.06 -15.99 16.09
N GLU A 114 11.77 -14.98 16.57
CA GLU A 114 11.35 -13.57 16.49
C GLU A 114 11.25 -13.11 15.04
N ALA A 115 12.29 -13.34 14.22
CA ALA A 115 12.29 -12.94 12.82
C ALA A 115 11.20 -13.67 12.03
N LYS A 116 11.08 -15.00 12.20
CA LYS A 116 10.02 -15.80 11.55
C LYS A 116 8.63 -15.28 11.88
N SER A 117 8.33 -15.12 13.18
CA SER A 117 7.00 -14.66 13.62
C SER A 117 6.68 -13.26 13.12
N THR A 118 7.67 -12.35 13.15
CA THR A 118 7.50 -10.96 12.70
C THR A 118 7.29 -10.90 11.19
N ILE A 119 8.08 -11.66 10.42
CA ILE A 119 7.96 -11.72 8.96
C ILE A 119 6.63 -12.35 8.56
N ASP A 120 6.24 -13.48 9.15
CA ASP A 120 4.97 -14.15 8.84
C ASP A 120 3.76 -13.26 9.13
N ALA A 121 3.78 -12.56 10.27
CA ALA A 121 2.75 -11.57 10.60
C ALA A 121 2.71 -10.43 9.57
N THR A 122 3.88 -9.93 9.16
CA THR A 122 4.01 -8.85 8.18
C THR A 122 3.52 -9.29 6.80
N ILE A 123 3.93 -10.46 6.32
CA ILE A 123 3.50 -11.02 5.03
C ILE A 123 1.99 -11.22 5.00
N ARG A 124 1.40 -11.80 6.06
CA ARG A 124 -0.05 -11.98 6.17
C ARG A 124 -0.77 -10.63 6.06
N ASN A 125 -0.31 -9.63 6.80
CA ASN A 125 -0.93 -8.31 6.80
C ASN A 125 -0.79 -7.63 5.43
N ILE A 126 0.39 -7.64 4.81
CA ILE A 126 0.62 -7.01 3.50
C ILE A 126 -0.24 -7.68 2.42
N LYS A 127 -0.33 -9.01 2.40
CA LYS A 127 -1.18 -9.73 1.44
C LYS A 127 -2.65 -9.33 1.57
N ALA A 128 -3.16 -9.29 2.80
CA ALA A 128 -4.54 -8.89 3.06
C ALA A 128 -4.80 -7.43 2.66
N GLN A 129 -3.90 -6.51 3.03
CA GLN A 129 -4.03 -5.08 2.72
C GLN A 129 -3.93 -4.80 1.21
N TYR A 130 -3.00 -5.44 0.51
CA TYR A 130 -2.85 -5.26 -0.94
C TYR A 130 -4.09 -5.72 -1.69
N TYR A 131 -4.64 -6.90 -1.33
CA TYR A 131 -5.86 -7.38 -1.96
C TYR A 131 -7.07 -6.50 -1.63
N TYR A 132 -7.23 -6.08 -0.36
CA TYR A 132 -8.27 -5.15 0.07
C TYR A 132 -8.21 -3.83 -0.73
N GLN A 133 -7.03 -3.25 -0.89
CA GLN A 133 -6.84 -2.04 -1.68
C GLN A 133 -7.21 -2.25 -3.16
N LYS A 134 -6.89 -3.40 -3.74
CA LYS A 134 -7.28 -3.72 -5.13
C LYS A 134 -8.78 -3.88 -5.30
N LEU A 135 -9.47 -4.48 -4.32
CA LEU A 135 -10.93 -4.55 -4.32
C LEU A 135 -11.56 -3.14 -4.26
N ILE A 136 -11.00 -2.24 -3.44
CA ILE A 136 -11.47 -0.84 -3.38
C ILE A 136 -11.26 -0.14 -4.71
N GLU A 137 -10.09 -0.27 -5.34
CA GLU A 137 -9.81 0.35 -6.65
C GLU A 137 -10.80 -0.14 -7.73
N GLN A 138 -11.05 -1.45 -7.79
CA GLN A 138 -12.00 -2.05 -8.71
C GLN A 138 -13.45 -1.62 -8.42
N ALA A 139 -13.84 -1.53 -7.15
CA ALA A 139 -15.16 -1.06 -6.77
C ALA A 139 -15.32 0.44 -7.09
N ALA A 140 -14.29 1.26 -6.87
CA ALA A 140 -14.31 2.71 -7.09
C ALA A 140 -14.49 3.06 -8.58
N SER A 141 -13.91 2.28 -9.50
CA SER A 141 -14.13 2.49 -10.94
C SER A 141 -15.60 2.28 -11.35
N ASN A 142 -16.38 1.55 -10.55
CA ASN A 142 -17.79 1.30 -10.79
C ASN A 142 -18.72 2.27 -10.05
N VAL A 143 -18.19 3.14 -9.18
CA VAL A 143 -18.99 4.17 -8.49
C VAL A 143 -19.21 5.35 -9.44
N PRO A 144 -20.47 5.71 -9.78
CA PRO A 144 -20.76 6.88 -10.60
C PRO A 144 -20.16 8.15 -10.01
N ALA A 145 -19.76 9.10 -10.86
CA ALA A 145 -19.33 10.41 -10.38
C ALA A 145 -20.48 11.09 -9.63
N PRO A 146 -20.23 11.68 -8.43
CA PRO A 146 -21.27 12.40 -7.72
C PRO A 146 -21.66 13.66 -8.49
N THR A 147 -22.93 14.04 -8.38
CA THR A 147 -23.38 15.39 -8.73
C THR A 147 -22.68 16.43 -7.84
N PRO A 148 -22.57 17.70 -8.27
CA PRO A 148 -22.02 18.76 -7.42
C PRO A 148 -22.71 18.87 -6.05
N GLU A 149 -24.03 18.66 -6.01
CA GLU A 149 -24.83 18.69 -4.78
C GLU A 149 -24.47 17.53 -3.86
N GLN A 150 -24.31 16.32 -4.41
CA GLN A 150 -23.88 15.14 -3.65
C GLN A 150 -22.45 15.29 -3.13
N ALA A 151 -21.52 15.79 -3.95
CA ALA A 151 -20.15 16.02 -3.56
C ALA A 151 -20.04 17.06 -2.44
N LYS A 152 -20.80 18.16 -2.54
CA LYS A 152 -20.87 19.17 -1.49
C LYS A 152 -21.46 18.62 -0.20
N ALA A 153 -22.58 17.89 -0.27
CA ALA A 153 -23.21 17.29 0.90
C ALA A 153 -22.27 16.29 1.61
N PHE A 154 -21.57 15.47 0.82
CA PHE A 154 -20.54 14.56 1.34
C PHE A 154 -19.41 15.33 2.03
N PHE A 155 -18.89 16.40 1.41
CA PHE A 155 -17.86 17.24 2.04
C PHE A 155 -18.33 17.80 3.38
N ASP A 156 -19.54 18.38 3.42
CA ASP A 156 -20.09 18.99 4.64
C ASP A 156 -20.25 17.96 5.77
N GLN A 157 -20.60 16.71 5.44
CA GLN A 157 -20.74 15.62 6.40
C GLN A 157 -19.39 15.00 6.82
N ALA A 158 -18.44 14.91 5.90
CA ALA A 158 -17.24 14.08 6.08
C ALA A 158 -15.98 14.86 6.46
N LYS A 159 -15.96 16.20 6.29
CA LYS A 159 -14.77 17.05 6.45
C LYS A 159 -14.01 16.86 7.77
N ASP A 160 -14.72 16.72 8.89
CA ASP A 160 -14.11 16.57 10.21
C ASP A 160 -13.60 15.14 10.43
N GLN A 161 -14.39 14.15 10.01
CA GLN A 161 -14.05 12.73 10.18
C GLN A 161 -12.87 12.31 9.29
N LEU A 162 -12.80 12.82 8.07
CA LEU A 162 -11.75 12.52 7.11
C LEU A 162 -10.50 13.39 7.31
N GLN A 163 -10.51 14.30 8.29
CA GLN A 163 -9.40 15.21 8.59
C GLN A 163 -8.91 15.97 7.35
N LEU A 164 -9.83 16.34 6.44
CA LEU A 164 -9.49 16.92 5.13
C LEU A 164 -8.65 18.21 5.23
N ALA A 165 -8.80 18.92 6.34
CA ALA A 165 -7.99 20.09 6.66
C ALA A 165 -6.47 19.81 6.70
N GLN A 166 -6.04 18.60 7.08
CA GLN A 166 -4.62 18.21 7.05
C GLN A 166 -4.05 18.15 5.63
N TYR A 167 -4.91 17.96 4.65
CA TYR A 167 -4.58 17.96 3.22
C TYR A 167 -4.82 19.33 2.57
N GLY A 168 -5.06 20.37 3.36
CA GLY A 168 -5.32 21.73 2.87
C GLY A 168 -6.72 21.93 2.28
N ILE A 169 -7.62 20.95 2.44
CA ILE A 169 -8.99 21.02 1.93
C ILE A 169 -9.90 21.47 3.07
N THR A 170 -10.08 22.78 3.21
CA THR A 170 -10.91 23.40 4.25
C THR A 170 -12.28 23.86 3.73
N GLU A 171 -12.47 23.90 2.42
CA GLU A 171 -13.70 24.34 1.77
C GLU A 171 -13.97 23.56 0.48
N TYR A 172 -15.26 23.48 0.10
CA TYR A 172 -15.69 22.96 -1.19
C TYR A 172 -15.76 24.10 -2.22
N ASN A 173 -14.90 24.06 -3.23
CA ASN A 173 -14.82 25.03 -4.31
C ASN A 173 -14.40 24.33 -5.62
N THR A 174 -14.25 25.08 -6.72
CA THR A 174 -13.88 24.52 -8.04
C THR A 174 -12.54 23.78 -8.03
N GLN A 175 -11.59 24.17 -7.19
CA GLN A 175 -10.26 23.53 -7.10
C GLN A 175 -10.31 22.24 -6.28
N THR A 176 -11.12 22.20 -5.22
CA THR A 176 -11.22 21.03 -4.33
C THR A 176 -12.26 20.01 -4.81
N ALA A 177 -13.22 20.41 -5.65
CA ALA A 177 -14.29 19.55 -6.13
C ALA A 177 -13.83 18.22 -6.77
N PRO A 178 -12.80 18.17 -7.63
CA PRO A 178 -12.31 16.90 -8.18
C PRO A 178 -11.78 15.96 -7.09
N TYR A 179 -11.02 16.48 -6.13
CA TYR A 179 -10.50 15.69 -5.01
C TYR A 179 -11.63 15.15 -4.12
N ILE A 180 -12.65 15.97 -3.84
CA ILE A 180 -13.82 15.54 -3.08
C ILE A 180 -14.61 14.45 -3.82
N ALA A 181 -14.73 14.55 -5.15
CA ALA A 181 -15.40 13.52 -5.95
C ALA A 181 -14.64 12.18 -5.94
N ASP A 182 -13.30 12.21 -5.95
CA ASP A 182 -12.49 10.99 -5.85
C ASP A 182 -12.55 10.37 -4.45
N ILE A 183 -12.48 11.20 -3.40
CA ILE A 183 -12.64 10.75 -2.01
C ILE A 183 -14.03 10.12 -1.82
N TYR A 184 -15.08 10.75 -2.35
CA TYR A 184 -16.44 10.21 -2.35
C TYR A 184 -16.47 8.80 -2.94
N LYS A 185 -15.93 8.61 -4.16
CA LYS A 185 -15.91 7.30 -4.82
C LYS A 185 -15.17 6.24 -4.01
N ARG A 186 -14.00 6.61 -3.45
CA ARG A 186 -13.20 5.71 -2.62
C ARG A 186 -13.94 5.28 -1.36
N VAL A 187 -14.63 6.21 -0.67
CA VAL A 187 -15.41 5.89 0.54
C VAL A 187 -16.59 4.96 0.22
N TYR A 188 -17.32 5.20 -0.86
CA TYR A 188 -18.40 4.30 -1.30
C TYR A 188 -17.87 2.91 -1.66
N ALA A 189 -16.75 2.85 -2.39
CA ALA A 189 -16.09 1.60 -2.76
C ALA A 189 -15.64 0.81 -1.53
N GLU A 190 -15.03 1.50 -0.55
CA GLU A 190 -14.61 0.91 0.71
C GLU A 190 -15.80 0.29 1.47
N GLN A 191 -16.94 0.98 1.55
CA GLN A 191 -18.14 0.42 2.17
C GLN A 191 -18.65 -0.83 1.45
N ASN A 192 -18.56 -0.90 0.12
CA ASN A 192 -18.95 -2.09 -0.63
C ASN A 192 -18.03 -3.27 -0.31
N VAL A 193 -16.72 -3.06 -0.27
CA VAL A 193 -15.75 -4.10 0.11
C VAL A 193 -15.95 -4.55 1.56
N GLN A 194 -16.29 -3.64 2.48
CA GLN A 194 -16.63 -4.01 3.86
C GLN A 194 -17.87 -4.90 3.94
N ARG A 195 -18.88 -4.70 3.08
CA ARG A 195 -20.04 -5.59 2.98
C ARG A 195 -19.65 -6.97 2.46
N GLU A 196 -18.76 -7.03 1.47
CA GLU A 196 -18.21 -8.30 0.99
C GLU A 196 -17.47 -9.05 2.10
N ILE A 197 -16.68 -8.36 2.92
CA ILE A 197 -16.01 -8.96 4.09
C ILE A 197 -17.02 -9.50 5.11
N ILE A 198 -18.14 -8.81 5.33
CA ILE A 198 -19.21 -9.29 6.21
C ILE A 198 -19.83 -10.58 5.64
N ASP A 199 -20.15 -10.60 4.35
CA ASP A 199 -20.68 -11.79 3.68
C ASP A 199 -19.70 -12.98 3.74
N LEU A 200 -18.40 -12.74 3.58
CA LEU A 200 -17.36 -13.75 3.77
C LEU A 200 -17.32 -14.28 5.21
N LYS A 201 -17.51 -13.41 6.21
CA LYS A 201 -17.58 -13.82 7.63
C LYS A 201 -18.83 -14.65 7.90
N ASP A 202 -19.98 -14.26 7.35
CA ASP A 202 -21.26 -14.95 7.55
C ASP A 202 -21.27 -16.35 6.91
N LYS A 203 -20.50 -16.54 5.84
CA LYS A 203 -20.31 -17.84 5.17
C LYS A 203 -19.24 -18.72 5.82
N ALA A 204 -18.38 -18.16 6.65
CA ALA A 204 -17.28 -18.89 7.27
C ALA A 204 -17.72 -19.60 8.55
N VAL A 205 -17.20 -20.80 8.79
CA VAL A 205 -17.28 -21.45 10.11
C VAL A 205 -16.22 -20.79 11.00
N ILE A 206 -16.66 -19.92 11.93
CA ILE A 206 -15.76 -19.18 12.83
C ILE A 206 -15.95 -19.66 14.27
N GLU A 207 -14.99 -20.42 14.77
CA GLU A 207 -14.90 -20.82 16.18
C GLU A 207 -13.97 -19.86 16.95
N ARG A 208 -14.41 -19.42 18.14
CA ARG A 208 -13.65 -18.48 18.99
C ARG A 208 -13.48 -19.07 20.38
N ASN A 209 -12.23 -19.11 20.86
CA ASN A 209 -11.94 -19.50 22.24
C ASN A 209 -11.98 -18.28 23.18
N ASN A 210 -13.18 -17.91 23.61
CA ASN A 210 -13.40 -16.74 24.47
C ASN A 210 -12.74 -16.87 25.86
N ALA A 211 -12.40 -18.08 26.31
CA ALA A 211 -11.63 -18.26 27.54
C ALA A 211 -10.20 -17.68 27.44
N VAL A 212 -9.64 -17.66 26.22
CA VAL A 212 -8.32 -17.05 25.94
C VAL A 212 -8.48 -15.61 25.43
N LEU A 213 -9.48 -15.35 24.59
CA LEU A 213 -9.67 -14.05 23.94
C LEU A 213 -10.36 -13.00 24.85
N GLY A 214 -11.00 -13.44 25.93
CA GLY A 214 -11.94 -12.61 26.68
C GLY A 214 -13.28 -12.44 25.95
N GLU A 215 -14.24 -11.81 26.61
CA GLU A 215 -15.53 -11.48 26.00
C GLU A 215 -15.34 -10.40 24.93
N PRO A 216 -15.99 -10.53 23.75
CA PRO A 216 -15.92 -9.50 22.72
C PRO A 216 -16.52 -8.21 23.28
N THR A 217 -15.67 -7.20 23.48
CA THR A 217 -16.17 -5.83 23.63
C THR A 217 -16.97 -5.47 22.38
N ILE A 218 -18.08 -4.74 22.53
CA ILE A 218 -18.81 -4.17 21.39
C ILE A 218 -17.90 -3.09 20.77
N VAL A 219 -16.96 -3.53 19.94
CA VAL A 219 -16.14 -2.65 19.11
C VAL A 219 -16.99 -2.39 17.86
N PRO A 220 -17.24 -1.13 17.48
CA PRO A 220 -17.81 -0.83 16.17
C PRO A 220 -17.03 -1.60 15.11
N PRO A 221 -17.65 -2.08 14.01
CA PRO A 221 -16.99 -2.92 13.02
C PRO A 221 -15.67 -2.28 12.61
N THR A 222 -14.56 -2.80 13.16
CA THR A 222 -13.22 -2.33 12.85
C THR A 222 -12.93 -2.82 11.45
N THR A 223 -12.89 -1.87 10.52
CA THR A 223 -12.21 -2.04 9.24
C THR A 223 -10.78 -2.51 9.52
N MET A 224 -10.19 -3.29 8.61
CA MET A 224 -8.80 -3.71 8.78
C MET A 224 -7.92 -2.48 9.02
N PRO A 225 -6.94 -2.51 9.93
CA PRO A 225 -6.14 -1.33 10.24
C PRO A 225 -5.31 -0.98 9.01
N ASN A 226 -5.73 0.05 8.27
CA ASN A 226 -4.82 0.83 7.44
C ASN A 226 -4.48 2.12 8.20
N THR A 227 -3.22 2.52 8.04
CA THR A 227 -2.69 3.81 8.45
C THR A 227 -3.26 4.91 7.56
N GLN A 228 -3.83 5.94 8.20
CA GLN A 228 -4.38 7.20 7.67
C GLN A 228 -5.88 7.22 7.30
N GLY A 229 -6.64 7.95 8.11
CA GLY A 229 -8.02 8.35 7.82
C GLY A 229 -9.07 7.30 8.13
N GLN A 230 -9.36 7.09 9.42
CA GLN A 230 -10.45 6.22 9.85
C GLN A 230 -11.80 6.79 9.39
N VAL A 231 -12.40 6.14 8.40
CA VAL A 231 -13.78 6.41 8.00
C VAL A 231 -14.69 5.47 8.77
N THR A 232 -15.41 5.98 9.78
CA THR A 232 -16.55 5.26 10.35
C THR A 232 -17.55 4.90 9.24
N ASN A 233 -18.05 3.67 9.26
CA ASN A 233 -18.96 3.07 8.27
C ASN A 233 -20.32 3.80 8.07
N ASN A 234 -20.50 4.97 8.68
CA ASN A 234 -21.76 5.72 8.72
C ASN A 234 -21.76 6.99 7.88
N LEU A 235 -20.72 7.28 7.09
CA LEU A 235 -20.71 8.49 6.27
C LEU A 235 -21.78 8.51 5.17
N LEU A 236 -22.37 7.37 4.83
CA LEU A 236 -23.31 7.28 3.72
C LEU A 236 -24.47 6.36 4.10
N PRO A 237 -25.72 6.71 3.74
CA PRO A 237 -26.87 5.86 4.02
C PRO A 237 -26.68 4.48 3.37
N ARG A 238 -27.13 3.43 4.06
CA ARG A 238 -27.23 2.09 3.44
C ARG A 238 -28.07 2.24 2.19
N ALA A 239 -27.50 1.94 1.02
CA ALA A 239 -28.29 1.82 -0.20
C ALA A 239 -29.35 0.75 0.05
N THR A 240 -30.60 1.17 0.13
CA THR A 240 -31.75 0.27 0.07
C THR A 240 -31.84 -0.22 -1.37
N ASN A 241 -31.48 -1.48 -1.59
CA ASN A 241 -31.87 -2.19 -2.81
C ASN A 241 -33.39 -2.36 -2.83
#